data_AF-A0A358CRB9-F1
#
_entry.id   AF-A0A358CRB9-F1
#
_cell.length_a   1.000
_cell.length_b   1.000
_cell.length_c   1.000
_cell.angle_alpha   90.00
_cell.angle_beta   90.00
_cell.angle_gamma   90.00
#
_symmetry.space_group_name_H-M   'P 1'
#
loop_
_entity.id
_entity.type
_entity.pdbx_description
1 polymer ?
#
loop_
_entity_poly.entity_id
_entity_poly.type
_entity_poly.pdbx_seq_one_letter_code
_entity_poly.pdbx_strand_id
1 'polypeptide(L)'
;PVVRGIYVLEKLLGYSPPPPPPDVPLIEPDIRGAVSIRDQLLKHRNVATCAECHRKIDPLGFALENYDAIGGWRDEYDGKVSIDSSGKLPDGDSFETPAEFQDALLRRKDQYTRCITEKLLAYALGRELEVSDRPVIDEIVQEISSPGKGLRDLIQEIVASRSFLEN
;
A
#
# COMPACT_ATOMS: atom_id res chain seq x y z
N PRO A 1 5.14 7.63 8.09
CA PRO A 1 3.91 7.42 7.27
C PRO A 1 4.12 7.35 5.75
N VAL A 2 4.73 8.33 5.06
CA VAL A 2 4.77 8.38 3.58
C VAL A 2 5.33 7.08 2.96
N VAL A 3 6.50 6.64 3.40
CA VAL A 3 7.13 5.40 2.90
C VAL A 3 6.25 4.17 3.15
N ARG A 4 5.56 4.09 4.31
CA ARG A 4 4.62 3.01 4.61
C ARG A 4 3.40 3.04 3.68
N GLY A 5 2.86 4.23 3.42
CA GLY A 5 1.74 4.40 2.50
C GLY A 5 2.10 4.00 1.07
N ILE A 6 3.29 4.39 0.60
CA ILE A 6 3.84 3.95 -0.70
C ILE A 6 3.99 2.43 -0.70
N TYR A 7 4.54 1.83 0.36
CA TYR A 7 4.66 0.38 0.45
C TYR A 7 3.31 -0.32 0.32
N VAL A 8 2.26 0.15 1.00
CA VAL A 8 0.91 -0.42 0.85
C VAL A 8 0.42 -0.29 -0.60
N LEU A 9 0.56 0.88 -1.22
CA LEU A 9 0.15 1.11 -2.61
C LEU A 9 0.85 0.15 -3.58
N GLU A 10 2.17 0.05 -3.47
CA GLU A 10 2.99 -0.71 -4.41
C GLU A 10 2.94 -2.20 -4.18
N LYS A 11 2.98 -2.63 -2.92
CA LYS A 11 3.14 -4.04 -2.55
C LYS A 11 1.81 -4.75 -2.37
N LEU A 12 0.77 -4.03 -1.96
CA LEU A 12 -0.54 -4.63 -1.70
C LEU A 12 -1.58 -4.24 -2.75
N LEU A 13 -1.50 -3.04 -3.35
CA LEU A 13 -2.54 -2.54 -4.28
C LEU A 13 -2.06 -2.41 -5.74
N GLY A 14 -0.80 -2.75 -6.04
CA GLY A 14 -0.27 -2.72 -7.40
C GLY A 14 -0.22 -1.31 -8.03
N TYR A 15 -0.29 -0.25 -7.22
CA TYR A 15 -0.22 1.13 -7.70
C TYR A 15 1.14 1.72 -7.34
N SER A 16 1.89 2.18 -8.35
CA SER A 16 3.13 2.93 -8.14
C SER A 16 2.83 4.43 -8.22
N PRO A 17 2.95 5.20 -7.12
CA PRO A 17 2.83 6.65 -7.18
C PRO A 17 3.87 7.25 -8.13
N PRO A 18 3.56 8.36 -8.82
CA PRO A 18 4.56 9.05 -9.64
C PRO A 18 5.71 9.54 -8.75
N PRO A 19 6.94 9.67 -9.31
CA PRO A 19 8.04 10.28 -8.59
C PRO A 19 7.70 11.72 -8.19
N PRO A 20 8.34 12.25 -7.12
CA PRO A 20 8.15 13.64 -6.74
C PRO A 20 8.52 14.59 -7.89
N PRO A 21 7.81 15.72 -8.07
CA PRO A 21 8.09 16.64 -9.17
C PRO A 21 9.50 17.23 -9.05
N PRO A 22 10.26 17.34 -10.15
CA PRO A 22 11.65 17.80 -10.13
C PRO A 22 11.80 19.28 -9.74
N ASP A 23 10.76 20.08 -9.98
CA ASP A 23 10.78 21.54 -9.82
C ASP A 23 10.32 22.02 -8.43
N VAL A 24 10.14 21.11 -7.47
CA VAL A 24 9.84 21.51 -6.09
C VAL A 24 11.15 21.95 -5.43
N PRO A 25 11.28 23.21 -5.00
CA PRO A 25 12.46 23.64 -4.25
C PRO A 25 12.63 22.72 -3.04
N LEU A 26 13.88 22.33 -2.73
CA LEU A 26 14.25 21.62 -1.51
C LEU A 26 13.89 22.38 -0.20
N ILE A 27 13.22 23.53 -0.30
CA ILE A 27 12.73 24.28 0.85
C ILE A 27 11.67 23.42 1.51
N GLU A 28 12.10 22.68 2.53
CA GLU A 28 11.20 21.95 3.41
C GLU A 28 10.17 22.94 3.97
N PRO A 29 8.87 22.66 3.82
CA PRO A 29 7.84 23.53 4.36
C PRO A 29 8.03 23.66 5.87
N ASP A 30 7.69 24.84 6.41
CA ASP A 30 7.88 25.13 7.83
C ASP A 30 7.01 24.21 8.70
N ILE A 31 7.65 23.19 9.28
CA ILE A 31 7.01 22.24 10.20
C ILE A 31 7.10 22.67 11.66
N ARG A 32 7.65 23.86 11.98
CA ARG A 32 7.82 24.31 13.37
C ARG A 32 6.48 24.31 14.12
N GLY A 33 6.52 23.86 15.37
CA GLY A 33 5.33 23.70 16.21
C GLY A 33 4.43 22.53 15.81
N ALA A 34 4.85 21.63 14.92
CA ALA A 34 4.18 20.34 14.74
C ALA A 34 4.54 19.43 15.92
N VAL A 35 3.54 18.81 16.54
CA VAL A 35 3.72 17.95 17.72
C VAL A 35 3.61 16.46 17.37
N SER A 36 3.04 16.15 16.21
CA SER A 36 2.94 14.80 15.66
C SER A 36 3.45 14.75 14.21
N ILE A 37 3.73 13.54 13.74
CA ILE A 37 4.07 13.30 12.33
C ILE A 37 2.90 13.68 11.40
N ARG A 38 1.65 13.50 11.86
CA ARG A 38 0.46 13.93 11.12
C ARG A 38 0.47 15.45 10.90
N ASP A 39 0.77 16.22 11.95
CA ASP A 39 0.85 17.69 11.86
C ASP A 39 1.95 18.14 10.89
N GLN A 40 3.11 17.47 10.92
CA GLN A 40 4.20 17.74 9.99
C GLN A 40 3.74 17.54 8.54
N LEU A 41 3.04 16.43 8.24
CA LEU A 41 2.55 16.15 6.89
C LEU A 41 1.40 17.07 6.47
N LEU A 42 0.49 17.43 7.37
CA LEU A 42 -0.56 18.40 7.08
C LEU A 42 0.03 19.76 6.72
N LYS A 43 1.06 20.22 7.44
CA LYS A 43 1.80 21.44 7.09
C LYS A 43 2.51 21.30 5.76
N HIS A 44 3.13 20.15 5.49
CA HIS A 44 3.79 19.86 4.21
C HIS A 44 2.82 19.91 3.02
N ARG A 45 1.58 19.46 3.23
CA ARG A 45 0.52 19.43 2.23
C ARG A 45 -0.18 20.75 1.97
N ASN A 46 0.18 21.83 2.65
CA ASN A 46 -0.34 23.15 2.30
C ASN A 46 0.09 23.61 0.90
N VAL A 47 1.09 22.96 0.30
CA VAL A 47 1.44 23.12 -1.11
C VAL A 47 0.51 22.27 -1.98
N ALA A 48 -0.24 22.92 -2.86
CA ALA A 48 -1.27 22.27 -3.69
C ALA A 48 -0.73 21.09 -4.53
N THR A 49 0.49 21.21 -5.07
CA THR A 49 1.13 20.15 -5.85
C THR A 49 1.49 18.93 -5.00
N CYS A 50 1.92 19.11 -3.76
CA CYS A 50 2.21 18.01 -2.83
C CYS A 50 0.92 17.31 -2.38
N ALA A 51 -0.14 18.07 -2.11
CA ALA A 51 -1.43 17.52 -1.68
C ALA A 51 -2.02 16.51 -2.69
N GLU A 52 -1.77 16.71 -3.98
CA GLU A 52 -2.34 15.89 -5.07
C GLU A 52 -1.93 14.42 -5.00
N CYS A 53 -0.66 14.14 -4.68
CA CYS A 53 -0.18 12.76 -4.48
C CYS A 53 -0.42 12.30 -3.04
N HIS A 54 -0.14 13.15 -2.06
CA HIS A 54 -0.23 12.77 -0.65
C HIS A 54 -1.64 12.40 -0.17
N ARG A 55 -2.70 12.93 -0.79
CA ARG A 55 -4.08 12.50 -0.52
C ARG A 55 -4.30 11.00 -0.72
N LYS A 56 -3.49 10.35 -1.57
CA LYS A 56 -3.54 8.90 -1.83
C LYS A 56 -2.58 8.12 -0.93
N ILE A 57 -1.48 8.73 -0.50
CA ILE A 57 -0.38 8.07 0.20
C ILE A 57 -0.57 8.14 1.72
N ASP A 58 -0.81 9.34 2.24
CA ASP A 58 -0.79 9.61 3.68
C ASP A 58 -1.80 8.79 4.48
N PRO A 59 -3.08 8.64 4.05
CA PRO A 59 -4.04 7.85 4.82
C PRO A 59 -3.53 6.44 5.10
N LEU A 60 -2.95 5.77 4.10
CA LEU A 60 -2.40 4.42 4.23
C LEU A 60 -1.19 4.39 5.18
N GLY A 61 -0.41 5.47 5.20
CA GLY A 61 0.70 5.64 6.12
C GLY A 61 0.26 5.88 7.56
N PHE A 62 -0.80 6.69 7.76
CA PHE A 62 -1.39 6.99 9.07
C PHE A 62 -2.01 5.76 9.71
N ALA A 63 -2.68 4.92 8.90
CA ALA A 63 -3.26 3.66 9.35
C ALA A 63 -2.24 2.72 10.02
N LEU A 64 -0.96 2.85 9.68
CA LEU A 64 0.12 2.02 10.21
C LEU A 64 1.04 2.79 11.18
N GLU A 65 0.65 3.99 11.59
CA GLU A 65 1.51 4.85 12.40
C GLU A 65 1.64 4.35 13.85
N ASN A 66 0.68 3.55 14.34
CA ASN A 66 0.79 2.85 15.64
C ASN A 66 1.94 1.83 15.68
N TYR A 67 2.49 1.43 14.53
CA TYR A 67 3.67 0.57 14.50
C TYR A 67 4.95 1.42 14.45
N ASP A 68 5.91 1.13 15.32
CA ASP A 68 7.23 1.75 15.31
C ASP A 68 8.11 1.22 14.15
N ALA A 69 9.41 1.50 14.18
CA ALA A 69 10.33 1.08 13.11
C ALA A 69 10.64 -0.43 13.11
N ILE A 70 10.46 -1.12 14.24
CA ILE A 70 10.68 -2.56 14.39
C ILE A 70 9.37 -3.36 14.42
N GLY A 71 8.22 -2.69 14.32
CA GLY A 71 6.88 -3.30 14.33
C GLY A 71 6.23 -3.39 15.71
N GLY A 72 6.80 -2.75 16.74
CA GLY A 72 6.20 -2.62 18.05
C GLY A 72 4.99 -1.69 18.02
N TRP A 73 3.94 -2.05 18.77
CA TRP A 73 2.75 -1.21 18.91
C TRP A 73 2.98 -0.06 19.89
N ARG A 74 2.45 1.12 19.55
CA ARG A 74 2.43 2.33 20.37
C ARG A 74 1.14 3.10 20.18
N ASP A 75 0.64 3.67 21.27
CA ASP A 75 -0.53 4.55 21.27
C ASP A 75 -0.15 6.04 21.28
N GLU A 76 1.10 6.36 21.65
CA GLU A 76 1.57 7.73 21.81
C GLU A 76 3.00 7.92 21.24
N TYR A 77 3.31 9.14 20.82
CA TYR A 77 4.67 9.61 20.59
C TYR A 77 5.28 10.02 21.95
N ASP A 78 6.39 9.37 22.32
CA ASP A 78 7.16 9.65 23.55
C ASP A 78 6.33 9.75 24.84
N GLY A 79 5.19 9.05 24.90
CA GLY A 79 4.26 9.05 26.03
C GLY A 79 3.56 10.40 26.30
N LYS A 80 3.40 11.25 25.27
CA LYS A 80 2.85 12.62 25.42
C LYS A 80 1.77 12.97 24.41
N VAL A 81 1.88 12.48 23.18
CA VAL A 81 0.99 12.86 22.08
C VAL A 81 0.36 11.61 21.53
N SER A 82 -0.96 11.47 21.62
CA SER A 82 -1.65 10.31 21.07
C SER A 82 -1.49 10.20 19.56
N ILE A 83 -1.34 8.97 19.07
CA ILE A 83 -1.25 8.66 17.66
C ILE A 83 -2.67 8.60 17.09
N ASP A 84 -2.96 9.52 16.18
CA ASP A 84 -4.13 9.42 15.32
C ASP A 84 -3.79 8.52 14.12
N SER A 85 -4.41 7.35 14.04
CA SER A 85 -4.28 6.44 12.89
C SER A 85 -5.49 6.44 11.98
N SER A 86 -6.44 7.36 12.16
CA SER A 86 -7.59 7.50 11.27
C SER A 86 -7.17 7.91 9.85
N GLY A 87 -8.10 7.87 8.91
CA GLY A 87 -7.88 8.40 7.57
C GLY A 87 -9.08 8.23 6.65
N LYS A 88 -8.99 8.92 5.51
CA LYS A 88 -9.96 8.81 4.41
C LYS A 88 -9.24 8.40 3.14
N LEU A 89 -9.68 7.29 2.56
CA LEU A 89 -9.17 6.72 1.32
C LEU A 89 -9.68 7.51 0.08
N PRO A 90 -9.01 7.38 -1.07
CA PRO A 90 -9.38 8.12 -2.28
C PRO A 90 -10.77 7.78 -2.86
N ASP A 91 -11.32 6.62 -2.55
CA ASP A 91 -12.68 6.20 -2.91
C ASP A 91 -13.77 6.78 -2.00
N GLY A 92 -13.36 7.44 -0.91
CA GLY A 92 -14.26 8.06 0.07
C GLY A 92 -14.42 7.27 1.37
N ASP A 93 -13.94 6.02 1.42
CA ASP A 93 -13.99 5.20 2.63
C ASP A 93 -13.18 5.85 3.75
N SER A 94 -13.68 5.79 4.99
CA SER A 94 -12.97 6.30 6.17
C SER A 94 -12.76 5.17 7.17
N PHE A 95 -11.73 5.32 8.00
CA PHE A 95 -11.39 4.39 9.08
C PHE A 95 -10.82 5.20 10.24
N GLU A 96 -11.04 4.71 11.46
CA GLU A 96 -10.54 5.30 12.70
C GLU A 96 -9.42 4.46 13.31
N THR A 97 -9.31 3.18 12.93
CA THR A 97 -8.35 2.24 13.51
C THR A 97 -7.61 1.42 12.46
N PRO A 98 -6.44 0.83 12.78
CA PRO A 98 -5.74 -0.08 11.88
C PRO A 98 -6.53 -1.35 11.54
N ALA A 99 -7.49 -1.75 12.36
CA ALA A 99 -8.39 -2.87 12.09
C ALA A 99 -9.44 -2.49 11.03
N GLU A 100 -10.10 -1.34 11.19
CA GLU A 100 -11.04 -0.81 10.19
C GLU A 100 -10.35 -0.52 8.86
N PHE A 101 -9.09 -0.10 8.90
CA PHE A 101 -8.27 0.05 7.69
C PHE A 101 -8.06 -1.29 6.96
N GLN A 102 -7.78 -2.37 7.70
CA GLN A 102 -7.68 -3.70 7.10
C GLN A 102 -9.00 -4.13 6.45
N ASP A 103 -10.13 -3.89 7.11
CA ASP A 103 -11.45 -4.17 6.53
C ASP A 103 -11.67 -3.37 5.23
N ALA A 104 -11.27 -2.11 5.19
CA ALA A 104 -11.33 -1.28 3.98
C ALA A 104 -10.43 -1.82 2.86
N LEU A 105 -9.24 -2.33 3.17
CA LEU A 105 -8.37 -3.00 2.19
C LEU A 105 -8.97 -4.32 1.69
N LEU A 106 -9.64 -5.09 2.55
CA LEU A 106 -10.29 -6.35 2.16
C LEU A 106 -11.45 -6.14 1.18
N ARG A 107 -12.10 -4.97 1.19
CA ARG A 107 -13.07 -4.60 0.13
C ARG A 107 -12.43 -4.50 -1.26
N ARG A 108 -11.11 -4.36 -1.34
CA ARG A 108 -10.30 -4.31 -2.57
C ARG A 108 -9.61 -5.64 -2.86
N LYS A 109 -10.18 -6.76 -2.37
CA LYS A 109 -9.59 -8.09 -2.49
C LYS A 109 -9.14 -8.44 -3.92
N ASP A 110 -9.88 -8.07 -4.96
CA ASP A 110 -9.53 -8.43 -6.33
C ASP A 110 -8.25 -7.72 -6.80
N GLN A 111 -8.11 -6.44 -6.44
CA GLN A 111 -6.88 -5.66 -6.69
C GLN A 111 -5.69 -6.24 -5.92
N TYR A 112 -5.91 -6.59 -4.65
CA TYR A 112 -4.90 -7.22 -3.81
C TYR A 112 -4.44 -8.57 -4.37
N THR A 113 -5.39 -9.45 -4.69
CA THR A 113 -5.16 -10.78 -5.26
C THR A 113 -4.38 -10.67 -6.56
N ARG A 114 -4.76 -9.78 -7.46
CA ARG A 114 -4.03 -9.57 -8.72
C ARG A 114 -2.59 -9.09 -8.46
N CYS A 115 -2.41 -8.12 -7.58
CA CYS A 115 -1.09 -7.58 -7.23
C CYS A 115 -0.16 -8.65 -6.65
N ILE A 116 -0.64 -9.48 -5.72
CA ILE A 116 0.19 -10.53 -5.13
C ILE A 116 0.48 -11.66 -6.12
N THR A 117 -0.48 -12.03 -6.98
CA THR A 117 -0.27 -13.00 -8.06
C THR A 117 0.83 -12.53 -9.01
N GLU A 118 0.77 -11.29 -9.49
CA GLU A 118 1.78 -10.74 -10.38
C GLU A 118 3.19 -10.76 -9.74
N LYS A 119 3.30 -10.33 -8.48
CA LYS A 119 4.61 -10.29 -7.79
C LYS A 119 5.18 -11.68 -7.54
N LEU A 120 4.35 -12.63 -7.11
CA LEU A 120 4.81 -14.00 -6.87
C LEU A 120 5.13 -14.72 -8.17
N LEU A 121 4.37 -14.48 -9.24
CA LEU A 121 4.68 -15.03 -10.56
C LEU A 121 6.01 -14.46 -11.06
N ALA A 122 6.22 -13.15 -11.03
CA ALA A 122 7.50 -12.54 -11.42
C ALA A 122 8.69 -13.12 -10.63
N TYR A 123 8.52 -13.28 -9.31
CA TYR A 123 9.53 -13.90 -8.46
C TYR A 123 9.79 -15.37 -8.84
N ALA A 124 8.75 -16.16 -9.10
CA ALA A 124 8.86 -17.56 -9.48
C ALA A 124 9.53 -17.75 -10.85
N LEU A 125 9.26 -16.86 -11.80
CA LEU A 125 9.84 -16.91 -13.14
C LEU A 125 11.28 -16.34 -13.21
N GLY A 126 11.68 -15.53 -12.21
CA GLY A 126 12.98 -14.87 -12.20
C GLY A 126 13.15 -13.82 -13.30
N ARG A 127 12.04 -13.33 -13.88
CA ARG A 127 12.00 -12.30 -14.92
C ARG A 127 10.84 -11.33 -14.72
N GLU A 128 10.89 -10.21 -15.42
CA GLU A 128 9.72 -9.32 -15.51
C GLU A 128 8.57 -10.02 -16.25
N LEU A 129 7.34 -9.64 -15.88
CA LEU A 129 6.14 -10.12 -16.54
C LEU A 129 5.94 -9.44 -17.87
N GLU A 130 5.55 -10.21 -18.86
CA GLU A 130 5.27 -9.75 -20.21
C GLU A 130 3.76 -9.70 -20.47
N VAL A 131 3.38 -9.12 -21.60
CA VAL A 131 1.97 -9.08 -22.02
C VAL A 131 1.41 -10.50 -22.22
N SER A 132 2.26 -11.44 -22.62
CA SER A 132 1.94 -12.87 -22.80
C SER A 132 1.55 -13.58 -21.49
N ASP A 133 2.00 -13.08 -20.33
CA ASP A 133 1.66 -13.66 -19.01
C ASP A 133 0.26 -13.25 -18.53
N ARG A 134 -0.35 -12.21 -19.12
CA ARG A 134 -1.65 -11.67 -18.65
C ARG A 134 -2.77 -12.71 -18.59
N PRO A 135 -2.99 -13.57 -19.61
CA PRO A 135 -4.04 -14.57 -19.51
C PRO A 135 -3.80 -15.57 -18.37
N VAL A 136 -2.53 -15.93 -18.10
CA VAL A 136 -2.19 -16.82 -16.98
C VAL A 136 -2.47 -16.16 -15.63
N ILE A 137 -2.14 -14.88 -15.51
CA ILE A 137 -2.46 -14.09 -14.31
C ILE A 137 -3.97 -14.05 -14.09
N ASP A 138 -4.75 -13.77 -15.13
CA ASP A 138 -6.20 -13.67 -15.03
C ASP A 138 -6.83 -15.04 -14.66
N GLU A 139 -6.34 -16.15 -15.22
CA GLU A 139 -6.72 -17.52 -14.85
C GLU A 139 -6.44 -17.82 -13.37
N ILE A 140 -5.22 -17.56 -12.90
CA ILE A 140 -4.82 -17.78 -11.50
C ILE A 140 -5.66 -16.92 -10.55
N VAL A 141 -5.88 -15.64 -10.88
CA VAL A 141 -6.69 -14.72 -10.06
C VAL A 141 -8.13 -15.18 -9.97
N GLN A 142 -8.71 -15.63 -11.08
CA GLN A 142 -10.07 -16.18 -11.08
C GLN A 142 -10.15 -17.41 -10.17
N GLU A 143 -9.19 -18.33 -10.29
CA GLU A 143 -9.18 -19.58 -9.54
C GLU A 143 -9.00 -19.31 -8.03
N ILE A 144 -8.05 -18.44 -7.66
CA ILE A 144 -7.73 -18.12 -6.26
C ILE A 144 -8.81 -17.28 -5.56
N SER A 145 -9.69 -16.64 -6.32
CA SER A 145 -10.81 -15.88 -5.76
C SER A 145 -11.95 -16.78 -5.25
N SER A 146 -11.85 -18.10 -5.46
CA SER A 146 -12.80 -19.09 -4.95
C SER A 146 -12.75 -19.20 -3.41
N PRO A 147 -13.90 -19.43 -2.73
CA PRO A 147 -13.93 -19.56 -1.28
C PRO A 147 -12.99 -20.65 -0.74
N GLY A 148 -12.29 -20.34 0.36
CA GLY A 148 -11.42 -21.29 1.06
C GLY A 148 -10.00 -21.42 0.48
N LYS A 149 -9.70 -20.75 -0.64
CA LYS A 149 -8.34 -20.67 -1.17
C LYS A 149 -7.50 -19.62 -0.46
N GLY A 150 -6.20 -19.86 -0.37
CA GLY A 150 -5.25 -18.95 0.26
C GLY A 150 -3.87 -18.97 -0.41
N LEU A 151 -2.87 -18.43 0.31
CA LEU A 151 -1.52 -18.27 -0.21
C LEU A 151 -0.88 -19.59 -0.69
N ARG A 152 -1.18 -20.71 -0.03
CA ARG A 152 -0.67 -22.02 -0.44
C ARG A 152 -1.19 -22.41 -1.82
N ASP A 153 -2.49 -22.25 -2.02
CA ASP A 153 -3.13 -22.57 -3.30
C ASP A 153 -2.59 -21.64 -4.39
N LEU A 154 -2.35 -20.35 -4.08
CA LEU A 154 -1.78 -19.41 -5.03
C LEU A 154 -0.40 -19.86 -5.52
N ILE A 155 0.45 -20.30 -4.60
CA ILE A 155 1.77 -20.85 -4.95
C ILE A 155 1.61 -22.08 -5.85
N GLN A 156 0.65 -22.97 -5.57
CA GLN A 156 0.39 -24.16 -6.39
C GLN A 156 -0.08 -23.79 -7.80
N GLU A 157 -1.04 -22.87 -7.94
CA GLU A 157 -1.51 -22.38 -9.24
C GLU A 157 -0.36 -21.75 -10.05
N ILE A 158 0.53 -21.00 -9.40
CA ILE A 158 1.70 -20.40 -10.05
C ILE A 158 2.65 -21.47 -10.60
N VAL A 159 3.06 -22.46 -9.79
CA VAL A 159 4.03 -23.47 -10.23
C VAL A 159 3.44 -24.49 -11.20
N ALA A 160 2.12 -24.63 -11.24
CA ALA A 160 1.40 -25.45 -12.21
C ALA A 160 1.07 -24.70 -13.52
N SER A 161 1.28 -23.38 -13.55
CA SER A 161 0.93 -22.56 -14.71
C SER A 161 1.85 -22.79 -15.91
N ARG A 162 1.32 -22.59 -17.12
CA ARG A 162 2.13 -22.65 -18.35
C ARG A 162 3.31 -21.67 -18.33
N SER A 163 3.12 -20.47 -17.77
CA SER A 163 4.20 -19.47 -17.68
C SER A 163 5.39 -20.01 -16.90
N PHE A 164 5.16 -20.84 -15.88
CA PHE A 164 6.23 -21.45 -15.09
C PHE A 164 6.82 -22.69 -15.76
N LEU A 165 5.97 -23.55 -16.33
CA LEU A 165 6.40 -24.83 -16.92
C LEU A 165 7.14 -24.67 -18.26
N GLU A 166 6.90 -23.57 -18.96
CA GLU A 166 7.47 -23.28 -20.29
C GLU A 166 8.45 -22.09 -20.28
N ASN A 167 8.89 -21.66 -19.08
CA ASN A 167 9.78 -20.50 -18.88
C ASN A 167 11.22 -20.73 -19.38
#